data_AF-A0A6I2X1M4-F1
#
_entry.id   AF-A0A6I2X1M4-F1
#
_cell.length_a   1.000
_cell.length_b   1.000
_cell.length_c   1.000
_cell.angle_alpha   90.00
_cell.angle_beta   90.00
_cell.angle_gamma   90.00
#
_symmetry.space_group_name_H-M   'P 1'
#
loop_
_entity.id
_entity.type
_entity.pdbx_description
1 polymer ?
#
loop_
_entity_poly.entity_id
_entity_poly.type
_entity_poly.pdbx_seq_one_letter_code
_entity_poly.pdbx_strand_id
1 'polypeptide(L)'
;MVKAFFVLDDGRIFEGNSWGAIGRTYGEAVFSTGMTGYQETLTDPSYHKQVVIMTSPHIGNTGVNFEDNESSKIWVAGFVVRNPSAIVSNWRANDDLESALIKGGVVGISGVDTRAITRHLRDRGAMRVGIFSDNLLSREEMVIEVRKSAQMDGAFLVDDVSTPAPYVIAAKGERKF
;
A
#
# COMPACT_ATOMS: atom_id res chain seq x y z
N MET A 1 2.83 20.66 2.23
CA MET A 1 2.67 19.21 2.47
C MET A 1 2.47 18.99 3.95
N VAL A 2 1.49 18.15 4.31
CA VAL A 2 1.22 17.78 5.70
C VAL A 2 2.25 16.71 6.10
N LYS A 3 2.76 16.77 7.33
CA LYS A 3 3.67 15.75 7.83
C LYS A 3 2.95 14.41 7.99
N ALA A 4 3.65 13.33 7.69
CA ALA A 4 3.17 11.99 7.95
C ALA A 4 4.26 11.15 8.63
N PHE A 5 3.83 10.16 9.40
CA PHE A 5 4.70 9.26 10.14
C PHE A 5 4.37 7.81 9.80
N PHE A 6 5.40 7.04 9.49
CA PHE A 6 5.35 5.59 9.37
C PHE A 6 5.96 4.99 10.64
N VAL A 7 5.16 4.26 11.40
CA VAL A 7 5.48 3.85 12.77
C VAL A 7 5.41 2.34 12.88
N LEU A 8 6.52 1.71 13.26
CA LEU A 8 6.64 0.27 13.48
C LEU A 8 6.35 -0.08 14.95
N ASP A 9 5.86 -1.29 15.21
CA ASP A 9 5.51 -1.74 16.56
C ASP A 9 6.69 -1.83 17.54
N ASP A 10 7.91 -1.97 17.02
CA ASP A 10 9.15 -1.92 17.80
C ASP A 10 9.55 -0.50 18.22
N GLY A 11 8.81 0.52 17.77
CA GLY A 11 8.98 1.92 18.13
C GLY A 11 9.81 2.73 17.13
N ARG A 12 10.29 2.14 16.02
CA ARG A 12 10.94 2.92 14.97
C ARG A 12 9.93 3.79 14.23
N ILE A 13 10.29 5.06 14.02
CA ILE A 13 9.45 6.05 13.35
C ILE A 13 10.22 6.65 12.18
N PHE A 14 9.58 6.69 11.02
CA PHE A 14 10.06 7.35 9.82
C PHE A 14 9.15 8.52 9.49
N GLU A 15 9.74 9.71 9.38
CA GLU A 15 9.03 10.94 9.03
C GLU A 15 9.08 11.16 7.52
N GLY A 16 7.95 11.57 6.96
CA GLY A 16 7.78 11.88 5.55
C GLY A 16 6.65 12.86 5.32
N ASN A 17 6.13 12.87 4.10
CA ASN A 17 5.01 13.71 3.69
C ASN A 17 3.77 12.85 3.47
N SER A 18 2.60 13.36 3.86
CA SER A 18 1.32 12.75 3.54
C SER A 18 1.17 12.59 2.03
N TRP A 19 0.67 11.44 1.59
CA TRP A 19 0.41 11.17 0.19
C TRP A 19 -0.81 10.25 0.04
N GLY A 20 -1.69 10.50 -0.93
CA GLY A 20 -2.98 9.81 -0.98
C GLY A 20 -3.99 10.36 0.04
N ALA A 21 -4.81 9.49 0.64
CA ALA A 21 -5.82 9.90 1.61
C ALA A 21 -5.19 10.38 2.94
N ILE A 22 -5.80 11.42 3.55
CA ILE A 22 -5.42 11.89 4.88
C ILE A 22 -6.16 11.10 5.95
N GLY A 23 -5.44 10.64 6.97
CA GLY A 23 -6.01 9.89 8.08
C GLY A 23 -4.99 8.98 8.75
N ARG A 24 -5.46 7.81 9.17
CA ARG A 24 -4.65 6.76 9.79
C ARG A 24 -4.99 5.42 9.19
N THR A 25 -3.98 4.58 9.04
CA THR A 25 -4.18 3.18 8.66
C THR A 25 -3.22 2.31 9.45
N TYR A 26 -3.60 1.04 9.58
CA TYR A 26 -2.83 0.02 10.28
C TYR A 26 -2.77 -1.24 9.41
N GLY A 27 -1.69 -1.99 9.56
CA GLY A 27 -1.53 -3.26 8.86
C GLY A 27 -0.22 -3.94 9.20
N GLU A 28 0.12 -4.95 8.42
CA GLU A 28 1.44 -5.58 8.46
C GLU A 28 2.38 -4.96 7.43
N ALA A 29 3.61 -4.64 7.83
CA ALA A 29 4.60 -4.05 6.95
C ALA A 29 5.24 -5.10 6.04
N VAL A 30 5.07 -4.93 4.73
CA VAL A 30 5.69 -5.78 3.70
C VAL A 30 6.39 -4.90 2.66
N PHE A 31 7.48 -5.38 2.07
CA PHE A 31 8.16 -4.65 1.00
C PHE A 31 8.10 -5.39 -0.32
N SER A 32 7.95 -4.64 -1.42
CA SER A 32 7.99 -5.17 -2.78
C SER A 32 9.23 -4.67 -3.51
N THR A 33 9.97 -5.62 -4.09
CA THR A 33 11.14 -5.34 -4.93
C THR A 33 10.80 -5.11 -6.40
N GLY A 34 9.51 -5.15 -6.75
CA GLY A 34 9.03 -4.80 -8.08
C GLY A 34 9.42 -3.38 -8.44
N MET A 35 10.13 -3.21 -9.57
CA MET A 35 10.49 -1.88 -10.08
C MET A 35 9.36 -1.25 -10.89
N THR A 36 8.43 -2.08 -11.37
CA THR A 36 7.25 -1.75 -12.16
C THR A 36 6.06 -2.52 -11.60
N GLY A 37 4.87 -2.28 -12.13
CA GLY A 37 3.68 -3.06 -11.76
C GLY A 37 3.09 -2.66 -10.39
N TYR A 38 3.22 -1.38 -10.02
CA TYR A 38 2.72 -0.91 -8.73
C TYR A 38 1.19 -0.90 -8.68
N GLN A 39 0.50 -0.77 -9.82
CA GLN A 39 -0.97 -0.78 -9.86
C GLN A 39 -1.53 -2.19 -9.60
N GLU A 40 -0.90 -3.18 -10.22
CA GLU A 40 -1.15 -4.60 -10.04
C GLU A 40 -0.92 -4.98 -8.57
N THR A 41 0.19 -4.51 -7.99
CA THR A 41 0.49 -4.69 -6.55
C THR A 41 -0.59 -4.08 -5.65
N LEU A 42 -1.08 -2.88 -5.97
CA LEU A 42 -2.11 -2.20 -5.19
C LEU A 42 -3.46 -2.93 -5.25
N THR A 43 -3.76 -3.55 -6.39
CA THR A 43 -5.06 -4.20 -6.67
C THR A 43 -5.04 -5.71 -6.46
N ASP A 44 -3.91 -6.30 -6.06
CA ASP A 44 -3.83 -7.71 -5.68
C ASP A 44 -4.48 -7.94 -4.29
N PRO A 45 -5.54 -8.78 -4.20
CA PRO A 45 -6.21 -9.10 -2.93
C PRO A 45 -5.29 -9.67 -1.85
N SER A 46 -4.15 -10.24 -2.22
CA SER A 46 -3.17 -10.81 -1.30
C SER A 46 -2.57 -9.77 -0.34
N TYR A 47 -2.59 -8.49 -0.71
CA TYR A 47 -2.13 -7.39 0.14
C TYR A 47 -3.20 -6.83 1.08
N HIS A 48 -4.34 -7.51 1.23
CA HIS A 48 -5.36 -7.07 2.17
C HIS A 48 -4.80 -6.97 3.61
N LYS A 49 -5.04 -5.83 4.27
CA LYS A 49 -4.48 -5.47 5.60
C LYS A 49 -2.95 -5.34 5.64
N GLN A 50 -2.28 -5.27 4.50
CA GLN A 50 -0.85 -5.04 4.42
C GLN A 50 -0.54 -3.59 4.00
N VAL A 51 0.52 -3.04 4.58
CA VAL A 51 1.09 -1.75 4.18
C VAL A 51 2.32 -2.04 3.32
N VAL A 52 2.23 -1.69 2.05
CA VAL A 52 3.25 -2.04 1.05
C VAL A 52 4.30 -0.93 0.96
N ILE A 53 5.57 -1.31 1.13
CA ILE A 53 6.73 -0.45 0.94
C ILE A 53 7.40 -0.77 -0.39
N MET A 54 7.41 0.22 -1.29
CA MET A 54 8.12 0.07 -2.56
C MET A 54 9.62 0.33 -2.38
N THR A 55 10.45 -0.63 -2.80
CA THR A 55 11.90 -0.41 -2.84
C THR A 55 12.32 0.46 -4.02
N SER A 56 11.56 0.42 -5.12
CA SER A 56 11.79 1.31 -6.26
C SER A 56 11.55 2.76 -5.86
N PRO A 57 12.51 3.67 -6.11
CA PRO A 57 12.42 5.02 -5.58
C PRO A 57 11.34 5.86 -6.28
N HIS A 58 11.11 5.63 -7.57
CA HIS A 58 10.16 6.37 -8.39
C HIS A 58 8.92 5.53 -8.64
N ILE A 59 7.78 5.97 -8.09
CA ILE A 59 6.49 5.28 -8.17
C ILE A 59 5.44 6.25 -8.71
N GLY A 60 4.56 5.80 -9.59
CA GLY A 60 3.53 6.65 -10.22
C GLY A 60 3.92 7.26 -11.57
N ASN A 61 5.11 6.95 -12.09
CA ASN A 61 5.59 7.49 -13.37
C ASN A 61 4.72 7.11 -14.57
N THR A 62 4.05 5.95 -14.53
CA THR A 62 3.13 5.51 -15.59
C THR A 62 1.67 5.82 -15.29
N GLY A 63 1.36 6.54 -14.20
CA GLY A 63 0.00 6.79 -13.76
C GLY A 63 -0.74 5.50 -13.41
N VAL A 64 -2.05 5.49 -13.59
CA VAL A 64 -2.89 4.30 -13.54
C VAL A 64 -3.80 4.21 -14.77
N ASN A 65 -4.27 3.02 -15.08
CA ASN A 65 -5.21 2.78 -16.18
C ASN A 65 -6.31 1.77 -15.78
N PHE A 66 -7.25 1.48 -16.67
CA PHE A 66 -8.34 0.54 -16.36
C PHE A 66 -8.00 -0.94 -16.61
N GLU A 67 -6.92 -1.23 -17.33
CA GLU A 67 -6.56 -2.57 -17.81
C GLU A 67 -5.64 -3.33 -16.85
N ASP A 68 -4.78 -2.61 -16.12
CA ASP A 68 -3.75 -3.18 -15.24
C ASP A 68 -4.26 -3.42 -13.79
N ASN A 69 -5.60 -3.46 -13.60
CA ASN A 69 -6.20 -3.84 -12.32
C ASN A 69 -6.32 -5.36 -12.22
N GLU A 70 -5.67 -5.97 -11.23
CA GLU A 70 -5.78 -7.42 -10.94
C GLU A 70 -7.08 -7.79 -10.22
N SER A 71 -7.80 -6.80 -9.69
CA SER A 71 -9.10 -7.01 -9.07
C SER A 71 -9.99 -5.77 -9.13
N SER A 72 -11.16 -5.83 -8.49
CA SER A 72 -12.18 -4.78 -8.52
C SER A 72 -11.83 -3.51 -7.73
N LYS A 73 -10.82 -3.54 -6.85
CA LYS A 73 -10.44 -2.40 -6.00
C LYS A 73 -8.99 -2.47 -5.54
N ILE A 74 -8.52 -1.38 -4.92
CA ILE A 74 -7.25 -1.36 -4.19
C ILE A 74 -7.43 -2.08 -2.85
N TRP A 75 -6.54 -3.01 -2.52
CA TRP A 75 -6.65 -3.86 -1.32
C TRP A 75 -5.66 -3.50 -0.22
N VAL A 76 -4.56 -2.83 -0.57
CA VAL A 76 -3.54 -2.43 0.42
C VAL A 76 -4.16 -1.55 1.50
N ALA A 77 -3.74 -1.75 2.74
CA ALA A 77 -4.15 -0.89 3.85
C ALA A 77 -3.45 0.49 3.79
N GLY A 78 -2.23 0.53 3.24
CA GLY A 78 -1.46 1.74 3.11
C GLY A 78 -0.28 1.57 2.15
N PHE A 79 0.31 2.69 1.74
CA PHE A 79 1.33 2.69 0.71
C PHE A 79 2.51 3.63 1.01
N VAL A 80 3.73 3.12 0.86
CA VAL A 80 4.95 3.81 1.31
C VAL A 80 5.93 3.90 0.15
N VAL A 81 6.32 5.12 -0.19
CA VAL A 81 7.22 5.39 -1.33
C VAL A 81 8.33 6.37 -0.97
N ARG A 82 9.45 6.30 -1.69
CA ARG A 82 10.55 7.26 -1.54
C ARG A 82 10.24 8.56 -2.26
N ASN A 83 9.96 8.51 -3.56
CA ASN A 83 9.76 9.68 -4.40
C ASN A 83 8.60 9.44 -5.40
N PRO A 84 7.37 9.84 -5.06
CA PRO A 84 6.26 9.75 -5.99
C PRO A 84 6.54 10.62 -7.22
N SER A 85 6.22 10.12 -8.41
CA SER A 85 6.41 10.88 -9.64
C SER A 85 5.48 12.08 -9.68
N ALA A 86 6.03 13.28 -9.85
CA ALA A 86 5.23 14.50 -10.00
C ALA A 86 4.51 14.58 -11.35
N ILE A 87 4.97 13.80 -12.34
CA ILE A 87 4.41 13.77 -13.69
C ILE A 87 4.11 12.32 -14.07
N VAL A 88 2.96 12.12 -14.68
CA VAL A 88 2.57 10.88 -15.34
C VAL A 88 2.97 10.98 -16.81
N SER A 89 3.74 10.01 -17.30
CA SER A 89 4.18 9.95 -18.70
C SER A 89 4.07 8.54 -19.25
N ASN A 90 2.85 8.16 -19.62
CA ASN A 90 2.57 6.91 -20.31
C ASN A 90 1.31 7.09 -21.17
N TRP A 91 1.34 6.58 -22.40
CA TRP A 91 0.22 6.69 -23.34
C TRP A 91 -1.03 5.91 -22.89
N ARG A 92 -0.85 4.89 -22.04
CA ARG A 92 -1.95 4.11 -21.44
C ARG A 92 -2.57 4.79 -20.23
N ALA A 93 -1.94 5.83 -19.66
CA ALA A 93 -2.41 6.42 -18.42
C ALA A 93 -3.77 7.10 -18.59
N ASN A 94 -4.71 6.78 -17.71
CA ASN A 94 -6.02 7.42 -17.63
C ASN A 94 -6.13 8.39 -16.46
N ASP A 95 -5.33 8.20 -15.41
CA ASP A 95 -5.31 9.04 -14.21
C ASP A 95 -3.92 9.01 -13.54
N ASP A 96 -3.70 9.87 -12.55
CA ASP A 96 -2.51 9.83 -11.71
C ASP A 96 -2.70 8.91 -10.49
N LEU A 97 -1.56 8.44 -9.96
CA LEU A 97 -1.57 7.48 -8.86
C LEU A 97 -2.06 8.08 -7.54
N GLU A 98 -1.81 9.36 -7.27
CA GLU A 98 -2.26 10.01 -6.04
C GLU A 98 -3.78 10.12 -6.01
N SER A 99 -4.37 10.55 -7.12
CA SER A 99 -5.82 10.59 -7.33
C SER A 99 -6.45 9.21 -7.13
N ALA A 100 -5.84 8.14 -7.63
CA ALA A 100 -6.30 6.77 -7.43
C ALA A 100 -6.27 6.33 -5.96
N LEU A 101 -5.19 6.65 -5.24
CA LEU A 101 -5.06 6.36 -3.81
C LEU A 101 -6.10 7.13 -2.98
N ILE A 102 -6.34 8.41 -3.28
CA ILE A 102 -7.38 9.23 -2.62
C ILE A 102 -8.76 8.62 -2.86
N LYS A 103 -9.11 8.28 -4.10
CA LYS A 103 -10.39 7.65 -4.45
C LYS A 103 -10.58 6.30 -3.75
N GLY A 104 -9.50 5.53 -3.60
CA GLY A 104 -9.51 4.26 -2.87
C GLY A 104 -9.48 4.38 -1.34
N GLY A 105 -9.35 5.61 -0.80
CA GLY A 105 -9.23 5.83 0.65
C GLY A 105 -7.90 5.32 1.25
N VAL A 106 -6.87 5.15 0.42
CA VAL A 106 -5.59 4.59 0.87
C VAL A 106 -4.71 5.68 1.45
N VAL A 107 -4.33 5.52 2.71
CA VAL A 107 -3.40 6.41 3.39
C VAL A 107 -1.98 6.05 3.00
N GLY A 108 -1.24 7.01 2.44
CA GLY A 108 0.13 6.82 2.02
C GLY A 108 1.09 7.84 2.60
N ILE A 109 2.38 7.54 2.43
CA ILE A 109 3.48 8.39 2.86
C ILE A 109 4.61 8.38 1.82
N SER A 110 5.14 9.56 1.55
CA SER A 110 6.25 9.78 0.62
C SER A 110 7.46 10.40 1.33
N GLY A 111 8.62 10.38 0.68
CA GLY A 111 9.82 11.04 1.20
C GLY A 111 10.53 10.29 2.33
N VAL A 112 10.12 9.07 2.65
CA VAL A 112 10.77 8.23 3.68
C VAL A 112 11.94 7.44 3.10
N ASP A 113 12.87 7.03 3.95
CA ASP A 113 13.96 6.12 3.56
C ASP A 113 13.43 4.67 3.47
N THR A 114 12.86 4.32 2.33
CA THR A 114 12.34 2.96 2.07
C THR A 114 13.42 1.89 2.14
N ARG A 115 14.70 2.23 1.91
CA ARG A 115 15.83 1.30 2.05
C ARG A 115 16.11 0.98 3.52
N ALA A 116 16.10 1.99 4.39
CA ALA A 116 16.23 1.78 5.83
C ALA A 116 15.08 0.93 6.39
N ILE A 117 13.84 1.20 5.96
CA ILE A 117 12.66 0.41 6.33
C ILE A 117 12.83 -1.04 5.85
N THR A 118 13.16 -1.25 4.57
CA THR A 118 13.32 -2.59 3.99
C THR A 118 14.40 -3.40 4.70
N ARG A 119 15.56 -2.79 5.00
CA ARG A 119 16.62 -3.48 5.76
C ARG A 119 16.17 -3.89 7.14
N HIS A 120 15.41 -3.02 7.81
CA HIS A 120 14.87 -3.32 9.13
C HIS A 120 13.90 -4.49 9.10
N LEU A 121 12.95 -4.49 8.17
CA LEU A 121 11.98 -5.60 8.00
C LEU A 121 12.68 -6.90 7.62
N ARG A 122 13.71 -6.85 6.77
CA ARG A 122 14.51 -8.03 6.41
C ARG A 122 15.21 -8.66 7.62
N ASP A 123 15.74 -7.82 8.52
CA ASP A 123 16.53 -8.29 9.67
C ASP A 123 15.63 -8.70 10.87
N ARG A 124 14.40 -8.19 10.95
CA ARG A 124 13.48 -8.39 12.10
C ARG A 124 12.21 -9.18 11.79
N GLY A 125 11.90 -9.38 10.50
CA GLY A 125 10.65 -9.98 10.05
C GLY A 125 9.56 -8.93 9.80
N ALA A 126 8.43 -9.42 9.26
CA ALA A 126 7.21 -8.62 9.13
C ALA A 126 6.68 -8.24 10.52
N MET A 127 6.11 -7.05 10.64
CA MET A 127 5.64 -6.51 11.91
C MET A 127 4.48 -5.54 11.71
N ARG A 128 3.77 -5.23 12.79
CA ARG A 128 2.67 -4.28 12.72
C ARG A 128 3.18 -2.88 12.49
N VAL A 129 2.39 -2.12 11.74
CA VAL A 129 2.73 -0.76 11.35
C VAL A 129 1.49 0.11 11.29
N GLY A 130 1.70 1.42 11.41
CA GLY A 130 0.70 2.42 11.10
C GLY A 130 1.27 3.59 10.32
N ILE A 131 0.43 4.18 9.46
CA ILE A 131 0.70 5.46 8.81
C ILE A 131 -0.24 6.50 9.43
N PHE A 132 0.32 7.63 9.85
CA PHE A 132 -0.42 8.73 10.47
C PHE A 132 -0.15 10.02 9.70
N SER A 133 -1.19 10.62 9.11
CA SER A 133 -1.09 11.90 8.38
C SER A 133 -1.95 13.02 8.96
N ASP A 134 -2.73 12.75 10.01
CA ASP A 134 -3.60 13.74 10.67
C ASP A 134 -2.92 14.56 11.79
N ASN A 135 -1.71 14.19 12.21
CA ASN A 135 -0.89 14.87 13.22
C ASN A 135 -1.60 15.13 14.57
N LEU A 136 -2.58 14.31 14.97
CA LEU A 136 -3.28 14.52 16.23
C LEU A 136 -2.67 13.77 17.42
N LEU A 137 -1.75 12.84 17.18
CA LEU A 137 -1.11 12.03 18.22
C LEU A 137 0.35 12.44 18.41
N SER A 138 0.86 12.26 19.63
CA SER A 138 2.29 12.22 19.91
C SER A 138 2.94 10.97 19.32
N ARG A 139 4.28 10.98 19.20
CA ARG A 139 5.03 9.83 18.66
C ARG A 139 4.84 8.59 19.53
N GLU A 140 4.77 8.77 20.84
CA GLU A 140 4.57 7.71 21.82
C GLU A 140 3.16 7.10 21.69
N GLU A 141 2.14 7.93 21.53
CA GLU A 141 0.76 7.48 21.31
C GLU A 141 0.61 6.71 19.99
N MET A 142 1.30 7.13 18.91
CA MET A 142 1.29 6.40 17.64
C MET A 142 1.80 4.96 17.82
N VAL A 143 2.91 4.77 18.56
CA VAL A 143 3.46 3.42 18.82
C VAL A 143 2.48 2.57 19.63
N ILE A 144 1.79 3.18 20.61
CA ILE A 144 0.77 2.48 21.41
C ILE A 144 -0.38 2.01 20.51
N GLU A 145 -0.88 2.87 19.62
CA GLU A 145 -1.96 2.53 18.70
C GLU A 145 -1.56 1.43 17.71
N VAL A 146 -0.33 1.48 17.18
CA VAL A 146 0.20 0.40 16.32
C VAL A 146 0.27 -0.93 17.06
N ARG A 147 0.64 -0.94 18.35
CA ARG A 147 0.70 -2.17 19.16
C ARG A 147 -0.68 -2.74 19.51
N LYS A 148 -1.72 -1.91 19.53
CA LYS A 148 -3.12 -2.33 19.72
C LYS A 148 -3.74 -2.92 18.46
N SER A 149 -3.16 -2.67 17.29
CA SER A 149 -3.70 -3.22 16.04
C SER A 149 -3.60 -4.75 16.03
N ALA A 150 -4.57 -5.37 15.35
CA ALA A 150 -4.64 -6.82 15.21
C ALA A 150 -3.40 -7.34 14.47
N GLN A 151 -2.89 -8.48 14.92
CA GLN A 151 -1.85 -9.20 14.18
C GLN A 151 -2.49 -9.92 12.99
N MET A 152 -1.73 -10.01 11.90
CA MET A 152 -2.14 -10.74 10.70
C MET A 152 -1.98 -12.25 10.88
N ASP A 153 -1.03 -12.69 11.72
CA ASP A 153 -0.84 -14.09 12.07
C ASP A 153 -2.11 -14.69 12.70
N GLY A 154 -2.56 -15.82 12.17
CA GLY A 154 -3.81 -16.47 12.55
C GLY A 154 -5.10 -15.82 12.03
N ALA A 155 -5.04 -14.76 11.22
CA ALA A 155 -6.23 -14.12 10.66
C ALA A 155 -6.78 -14.87 9.43
N PHE A 156 -8.10 -15.08 9.38
CA PHE A 156 -8.76 -15.69 8.22
C PHE A 156 -9.18 -14.64 7.19
N LEU A 157 -8.22 -14.16 6.39
CA LEU A 157 -8.44 -13.08 5.41
C LEU A 157 -9.11 -13.53 4.12
N VAL A 158 -9.18 -14.84 3.86
CA VAL A 158 -9.81 -15.38 2.66
C VAL A 158 -11.29 -15.02 2.59
N ASP A 159 -11.98 -14.97 3.73
CA ASP A 159 -13.39 -14.57 3.81
C ASP A 159 -13.61 -13.10 3.40
N ASP A 160 -12.65 -12.22 3.74
CA ASP A 160 -12.71 -10.78 3.45
C ASP A 160 -12.55 -10.48 1.94
N VAL A 161 -11.91 -11.39 1.19
CA VAL A 161 -11.55 -11.18 -0.23
C VAL A 161 -12.30 -12.10 -1.19
N SER A 162 -12.89 -13.19 -0.71
CA SER A 162 -13.58 -14.17 -1.56
C SER A 162 -14.86 -13.62 -2.17
N THR A 163 -15.25 -14.18 -3.31
CA THR A 163 -16.54 -13.84 -3.94
C THR A 163 -17.69 -14.38 -3.08
N PRO A 164 -18.80 -13.63 -2.90
CA PRO A 164 -19.95 -14.09 -2.13
C PRO A 164 -20.74 -15.20 -2.85
N ALA A 165 -20.56 -15.35 -4.16
CA ALA A 165 -21.24 -16.34 -4.97
C ALA A 165 -20.33 -16.87 -6.10
N PRO A 166 -20.49 -18.14 -6.51
CA PRO A 166 -19.77 -18.68 -7.66
C PRO A 166 -20.16 -17.95 -8.95
N TYR A 167 -19.19 -17.76 -9.82
CA TYR A 167 -19.38 -17.14 -11.14
C TYR A 167 -18.51 -17.84 -12.19
N VAL A 168 -18.82 -17.62 -13.47
CA VAL A 168 -18.11 -18.23 -14.58
C VAL A 168 -17.32 -17.18 -15.33
N ILE A 169 -16.02 -17.43 -15.52
CA ILE A 169 -15.18 -16.64 -16.42
C ILE A 169 -15.15 -17.36 -17.76
N ALA A 170 -15.75 -16.74 -18.78
CA ALA A 170 -15.73 -17.30 -20.13
C ALA A 170 -14.30 -17.26 -20.70
N ALA A 171 -13.85 -18.37 -21.27
CA ALA A 171 -12.58 -18.42 -21.99
C ALA A 171 -12.63 -17.45 -23.20
N LYS A 172 -11.63 -16.58 -23.31
CA LYS A 172 -11.45 -15.72 -24.48
C LYS A 172 -10.49 -16.40 -25.47
N GLY A 173 -10.99 -16.73 -26.66
CA GLY A 173 -10.21 -17.34 -27.73
C GLY A 173 -11.01 -18.39 -28.51
N GLU A 174 -10.48 -18.83 -29.65
CA GLU A 174 -11.04 -19.97 -30.36
C GLU A 174 -10.70 -21.27 -29.63
N ARG A 175 -11.71 -22.12 -29.45
CA ARG A 175 -11.53 -23.46 -28.91
C ARG A 175 -10.72 -24.29 -29.89
N LYS A 176 -9.42 -24.44 -29.61
CA LYS A 176 -8.58 -25.44 -30.27
C LYS A 176 -8.85 -26.77 -29.56
N PHE A 177 -9.69 -27.61 -30.18
CA PHE A 177 -10.12 -28.97 -29.78
C PHE A 177 -11.34 -29.08 -28.83
#